data_AF-A0A254S341-F1
#
_entry.id   AF-A0A254S341-F1
#
_cell.length_a   1.000
_cell.length_b   1.000
_cell.length_c   1.000
_cell.angle_alpha   90.00
_cell.angle_beta   90.00
_cell.angle_gamma   90.00
#
_symmetry.space_group_name_H-M   'P 1'
#
loop_
_entity.id
_entity.type
_entity.pdbx_description
1 polymer ?
#
loop_
_entity_poly.entity_id
_entity_poly.type
_entity_poly.pdbx_seq_one_letter_code
_entity_poly.pdbx_strand_id
1 'polypeptide(L)'
;MNKRGFTLMELLVYMAIVGIVVVIAGQVYSDSTKMRIRTQGMIRANEAVENVGSLIRDDLGQMGAKSSWVDRAMSSDSFYVAQETFMDPVNGDYSSFFLKKNGSADARKDSLAFRYMRYDTEGKYKGVHQISWYVEDGILWRVCKPLATDGTDYEACPADAVPVEVTDGVESFEIVPATPGVLDGAENTVLFPPGSANEFRFVSRYDGSKYFRATIVPSEGGETVTVRGFVSNYDFDQEEVTVEKKVNEFFAAGKNGTDDEWENLCTQMTFVPGTNYEISFKMLNLSERDRAQMFVAGKDHLAVGFRNLDGSSTPIRDFVFYPPMADDANDVLRVMNFSVRDSVKNVCLAFNVAAYSPLLSMGSLNFTSLKVQKSMDANYTFDSDYEPQVVDKKNVKAFRMKLKVKKNNEFGSVSLVIPVPSNGVGNH
;
A
#
# COMPACT_ATOMS: atom_id res chain seq x y z
N MET A 1 -1.33 4.56 -95.72
CA MET A 1 -0.80 5.50 -94.71
C MET A 1 -1.96 6.26 -94.10
N ASN A 2 -2.42 5.88 -92.91
CA ASN A 2 -3.38 6.70 -92.13
C ASN A 2 -2.63 7.27 -90.92
N LYS A 3 -1.85 8.33 -91.14
CA LYS A 3 -1.47 9.24 -90.04
C LYS A 3 -2.65 10.17 -89.82
N ARG A 4 -3.63 9.74 -89.03
CA ARG A 4 -4.64 10.66 -88.47
C ARG A 4 -3.90 11.54 -87.47
N GLY A 5 -3.64 12.77 -87.88
CA GLY A 5 -3.07 13.79 -87.02
C GLY A 5 -4.01 14.02 -85.84
N PHE A 6 -3.43 14.01 -84.65
CA PHE A 6 -4.11 14.36 -83.41
C PHE A 6 -4.75 15.73 -83.56
N THR A 7 -6.05 15.81 -83.35
CA THR A 7 -6.76 17.09 -83.44
C THR A 7 -6.39 17.94 -82.23
N LEU A 8 -6.33 19.27 -82.40
CA LEU A 8 -5.96 20.21 -81.33
C LEU A 8 -6.85 20.04 -80.08
N MET A 9 -8.10 19.62 -80.26
CA MET A 9 -9.04 19.29 -79.19
C MET A 9 -8.61 18.06 -78.38
N GLU A 10 -8.13 16.99 -79.02
CA GLU A 10 -7.59 15.81 -78.32
C GLU A 10 -6.35 16.20 -77.49
N LEU A 11 -5.46 17.04 -78.02
CA LEU A 11 -4.26 17.49 -77.29
C LEU A 11 -4.61 18.28 -76.01
N LEU A 12 -5.63 19.14 -76.06
CA LEU A 12 -6.13 19.87 -74.89
C LEU A 12 -6.74 18.95 -73.84
N VAL A 13 -7.50 17.93 -74.26
CA VAL A 13 -8.07 16.93 -73.34
C VAL A 13 -6.96 16.12 -72.67
N TYR A 14 -5.92 15.73 -73.40
CA TYR A 14 -4.77 15.05 -72.81
C TYR A 14 -4.02 15.92 -71.79
N MET A 15 -3.79 17.20 -72.10
CA MET A 15 -3.17 18.13 -71.16
C MET A 15 -4.05 18.36 -69.91
N ALA A 16 -5.36 18.44 -70.06
CA ALA A 16 -6.29 18.57 -68.95
C ALA A 16 -6.31 17.34 -68.04
N ILE A 17 -6.36 16.13 -68.61
CA ILE A 17 -6.32 14.87 -67.86
C ILE A 17 -4.98 14.72 -67.14
N VAL A 18 -3.85 15.01 -67.81
CA VAL A 18 -2.52 14.98 -67.18
C VAL A 18 -2.42 15.99 -66.05
N GLY A 19 -2.95 17.20 -66.22
CA GLY A 19 -3.00 18.22 -65.18
C GLY A 19 -3.76 17.76 -63.93
N ILE A 20 -4.94 17.15 -64.10
CA ILE A 20 -5.73 16.59 -63.00
C ILE A 20 -4.96 15.46 -62.30
N VAL A 21 -4.34 14.55 -63.06
CA VAL A 21 -3.57 13.43 -62.50
C VAL A 21 -2.36 13.91 -61.71
N VAL A 22 -1.62 14.93 -62.20
CA VAL A 22 -0.48 15.51 -61.49
C VAL A 22 -0.92 16.22 -60.21
N VAL A 23 -2.06 16.92 -60.21
CA VAL A 23 -2.60 17.55 -59.00
C VAL A 23 -3.00 16.51 -57.96
N ILE A 24 -3.72 15.46 -58.35
CA ILE A 24 -4.10 14.36 -57.45
C ILE A 24 -2.85 13.65 -56.91
N ALA A 25 -1.89 13.32 -57.77
CA ALA A 25 -0.65 12.66 -57.34
C ALA A 25 0.19 13.56 -56.41
N GLY A 26 0.24 14.87 -56.65
CA GLY A 26 0.91 15.84 -55.79
C GLY A 26 0.26 15.95 -54.41
N GLN A 27 -1.08 15.97 -54.36
CA GLN A 27 -1.84 15.95 -53.10
C GLN A 27 -1.59 14.65 -52.33
N VAL A 28 -1.72 13.49 -52.99
CA VAL A 28 -1.49 12.18 -52.37
C VAL A 28 -0.05 12.03 -51.84
N TYR A 29 0.94 12.52 -52.57
CA TYR A 29 2.34 12.49 -52.11
C TYR A 29 2.57 13.43 -50.93
N SER A 30 1.99 14.63 -50.95
CA SER A 30 2.06 15.58 -49.84
C SER A 30 1.41 15.02 -48.58
N ASP A 31 0.22 14.45 -48.71
CA ASP A 31 -0.52 13.85 -47.60
C ASP A 31 0.20 12.62 -47.04
N SER A 32 0.75 11.76 -47.90
CA SER A 32 1.56 10.60 -47.49
C SER A 32 2.84 11.01 -46.75
N THR A 33 3.55 12.02 -47.24
CA THR A 33 4.77 12.54 -46.58
C THR A 33 4.43 13.17 -45.22
N LYS A 34 3.36 13.96 -45.15
CA LYS A 34 2.86 14.54 -43.92
C LYS A 34 2.47 13.47 -42.91
N MET A 35 1.75 12.43 -43.34
CA MET A 35 1.38 11.29 -42.50
C MET A 35 2.62 10.59 -41.96
N ARG A 36 3.63 10.31 -42.79
CA ARG A 36 4.88 9.68 -42.34
C ARG A 36 5.62 10.51 -41.30
N ILE A 37 5.76 11.83 -41.52
CA ILE A 37 6.45 12.74 -40.58
C ILE A 37 5.71 12.79 -39.24
N ARG A 38 4.36 12.86 -39.27
CA ARG A 38 3.53 12.83 -38.06
C ARG A 38 3.67 11.51 -37.31
N THR A 39 3.57 10.38 -38.01
CA THR A 39 3.74 9.06 -37.40
C THR A 39 5.12 8.89 -36.78
N GLN A 40 6.18 9.32 -37.46
CA GLN A 40 7.54 9.30 -36.89
C GLN A 40 7.68 10.24 -35.68
N GLY A 41 7.05 11.41 -35.70
CA GLY A 41 7.01 12.34 -34.57
C GLY A 41 6.33 11.71 -33.35
N MET A 42 5.16 11.11 -33.55
CA MET A 42 4.38 10.43 -32.50
C MET A 42 5.15 9.23 -31.90
N ILE A 43 5.76 8.39 -32.74
CA ILE A 43 6.56 7.24 -32.27
C ILE A 43 7.73 7.73 -31.40
N ARG A 44 8.50 8.72 -31.86
CA ARG A 44 9.63 9.26 -31.09
C ARG A 44 9.18 9.94 -29.79
N ALA A 45 8.05 10.63 -29.81
CA ALA A 45 7.52 11.26 -28.61
C ALA A 45 7.06 10.21 -27.58
N ASN A 46 6.43 9.13 -28.02
CA ASN A 46 6.02 8.01 -27.17
C ASN A 46 7.22 7.24 -26.60
N GLU A 47 8.20 6.92 -27.43
CA GLU A 47 9.45 6.27 -27.00
C GLU A 47 10.18 7.12 -25.95
N ALA A 48 10.25 8.44 -26.15
CA ALA A 48 10.85 9.35 -25.18
C ALA A 48 10.12 9.32 -23.83
N VAL A 49 8.78 9.41 -23.81
CA VAL A 49 8.03 9.40 -22.55
C VAL A 49 8.06 8.04 -21.84
N GLU A 50 8.07 6.92 -22.58
CA GLU A 50 8.16 5.58 -21.99
C GLU A 50 9.54 5.34 -21.36
N ASN A 51 10.61 5.70 -22.05
CA ASN A 51 11.98 5.58 -21.52
C ASN A 51 12.18 6.44 -20.26
N VAL A 52 11.73 7.70 -20.30
CA VAL A 52 11.76 8.58 -19.12
C VAL A 52 10.91 8.01 -17.99
N GLY A 53 9.71 7.51 -18.29
CA GLY A 53 8.81 6.95 -17.30
C GLY A 53 9.35 5.71 -16.60
N SER A 54 10.04 4.82 -17.34
CA SER A 54 10.74 3.68 -16.75
C SER A 54 11.87 4.14 -15.83
N LEU A 55 12.70 5.07 -16.28
CA LEU A 55 13.84 5.56 -15.51
C LEU A 55 13.39 6.22 -14.20
N ILE A 56 12.37 7.09 -14.27
CA ILE A 56 11.79 7.74 -13.08
C ILE A 56 11.15 6.71 -12.13
N ARG A 57 10.47 5.69 -12.66
CA ARG A 57 9.89 4.62 -11.85
C ARG A 57 10.95 3.86 -11.05
N ASP A 58 12.04 3.48 -11.70
CA ASP A 58 13.13 2.72 -11.06
C ASP A 58 13.86 3.55 -9.99
N ASP A 59 14.00 4.85 -10.27
CA ASP A 59 14.55 5.85 -9.36
C ASP A 59 13.65 6.06 -8.12
N LEU A 60 12.38 6.44 -8.32
CA LEU A 60 11.45 6.67 -7.21
C LEU A 60 11.14 5.40 -6.42
N GLY A 61 11.12 4.22 -7.07
CA GLY A 61 10.85 2.95 -6.40
C GLY A 61 11.87 2.60 -5.32
N GLN A 62 13.09 3.13 -5.41
CA GLN A 62 14.15 2.96 -4.41
C GLN A 62 14.04 3.96 -3.26
N MET A 63 13.18 4.97 -3.37
CA MET A 63 13.06 6.04 -2.39
C MET A 63 12.78 5.49 -1.00
N GLY A 64 13.46 6.07 -0.01
CA GLY A 64 13.20 5.76 1.38
C GLY A 64 13.72 4.39 1.83
N ALA A 65 14.57 3.70 1.08
CA ALA A 65 15.35 2.60 1.64
C ALA A 65 16.22 3.13 2.82
N LYS A 66 16.02 2.61 4.04
CA LYS A 66 16.61 3.16 5.28
C LYS A 66 17.40 2.19 6.12
N SER A 67 17.28 0.89 5.87
CA SER A 67 17.93 -0.13 6.68
C SER A 67 18.83 -0.98 5.81
N SER A 68 20.00 -1.33 6.34
CA SER A 68 20.94 -2.23 5.68
C SER A 68 21.51 -3.23 6.67
N TRP A 69 21.78 -4.43 6.19
CA TRP A 69 22.74 -5.30 6.83
C TRP A 69 24.12 -4.65 6.69
N VAL A 70 24.74 -4.27 7.81
CA VAL A 70 26.11 -3.76 7.81
C VAL A 70 26.91 -4.57 8.81
N ASP A 71 28.07 -5.05 8.36
CA ASP A 71 29.14 -5.58 9.19
C ASP A 71 29.88 -4.41 9.88
N ARG A 72 29.15 -3.62 10.68
CA ARG A 72 29.67 -2.44 11.37
C ARG A 72 30.04 -2.77 12.81
N ALA A 73 30.81 -3.84 13.04
CA ALA A 73 31.31 -4.23 14.37
C ALA A 73 30.25 -4.15 15.50
N MET A 74 28.96 -4.38 15.18
CA MET A 74 27.88 -4.41 16.14
C MET A 74 27.61 -5.87 16.45
N SER A 75 27.93 -6.28 17.67
CA SER A 75 27.69 -7.62 18.21
C SER A 75 26.20 -7.87 18.54
N SER A 76 25.28 -7.26 17.80
CA SER A 76 23.82 -7.41 17.98
C SER A 76 23.12 -7.39 16.63
N ASP A 77 22.05 -8.19 16.49
CA ASP A 77 21.12 -8.29 15.33
C ASP A 77 20.33 -6.98 15.02
N SER A 78 20.95 -5.81 15.20
CA SER A 78 20.32 -4.50 15.01
C SER A 78 20.63 -3.95 13.61
N PHE A 79 19.58 -3.68 12.82
CA PHE A 79 19.69 -2.99 11.54
C PHE A 79 20.20 -1.55 11.71
N TYR A 80 21.15 -1.12 10.86
CA TYR A 80 21.60 0.27 10.81
C TYR A 80 20.58 1.12 10.04
N VAL A 81 20.14 2.23 10.63
CA VAL A 81 19.27 3.23 10.00
C VAL A 81 20.04 4.51 9.67
N ALA A 82 20.15 4.87 8.39
CA ALA A 82 20.83 6.10 7.98
C ALA A 82 19.89 7.32 8.08
N GLN A 83 20.19 8.22 9.02
CA GLN A 83 19.40 9.44 9.26
C GLN A 83 19.42 10.40 8.06
N GLU A 84 20.48 10.36 7.27
CA GLU A 84 20.67 11.18 6.07
C GLU A 84 19.65 10.85 4.96
N THR A 85 18.91 9.74 5.08
CA THR A 85 17.83 9.38 4.16
C THR A 85 16.56 10.20 4.37
N PHE A 86 16.42 10.87 5.51
CA PHE A 86 15.31 11.78 5.79
C PHE A 86 15.64 13.18 5.28
N MET A 87 14.63 13.95 4.89
CA MET A 87 14.83 15.30 4.35
C MET A 87 15.26 16.28 5.44
N ASP A 88 14.50 16.34 6.53
CA ASP A 88 14.74 17.25 7.66
C ASP A 88 14.07 16.71 8.95
N PRO A 89 14.65 15.65 9.56
CA PRO A 89 14.08 15.02 10.74
C PRO A 89 14.10 15.94 11.97
N VAL A 90 14.93 16.99 11.98
CA VAL A 90 15.01 17.97 13.09
C VAL A 90 13.76 18.83 13.15
N ASN A 91 13.20 19.19 11.99
CA ASN A 91 11.96 19.97 11.88
C ASN A 91 10.71 19.11 11.61
N GLY A 92 10.78 17.80 11.90
CA GLY A 92 9.65 16.88 11.78
C GLY A 92 9.39 16.32 10.38
N ASP A 93 10.23 16.64 9.38
CA ASP A 93 10.15 16.04 8.05
C ASP A 93 10.88 14.69 8.00
N TYR A 94 10.17 13.66 8.43
CA TYR A 94 10.63 12.27 8.33
C TYR A 94 10.36 11.64 6.96
N SER A 95 10.05 12.43 5.93
CA SER A 95 9.95 11.91 4.56
C SER A 95 11.31 11.80 3.89
N SER A 96 11.35 11.10 2.77
CA SER A 96 12.55 10.99 1.91
C SER A 96 12.46 11.82 0.65
N PHE A 97 11.51 12.75 0.54
CA PHE A 97 11.32 13.52 -0.69
C PHE A 97 11.05 15.00 -0.44
N PHE A 98 11.37 15.80 -1.44
CA PHE A 98 11.00 17.19 -1.58
C PHE A 98 10.34 17.37 -2.93
N LEU A 99 9.10 17.84 -2.93
CA LEU A 99 8.34 18.15 -4.13
C LEU A 99 8.05 19.64 -4.14
N LYS A 100 8.36 20.30 -5.26
CA LYS A 100 7.97 21.69 -5.51
C LYS A 100 7.15 21.73 -6.78
N LYS A 101 5.90 22.18 -6.65
CA LYS A 101 5.03 22.39 -7.80
C LYS A 101 5.41 23.68 -8.51
N ASN A 102 5.55 23.65 -9.83
CA ASN A 102 5.80 24.87 -10.62
C ASN A 102 4.87 24.95 -11.84
N GLY A 103 4.48 26.17 -12.21
CA GLY A 103 3.61 26.42 -13.36
C GLY A 103 2.12 26.26 -13.06
N SER A 104 1.28 26.49 -14.08
CA SER A 104 -0.16 26.28 -14.01
C SER A 104 -0.53 24.80 -14.22
N ALA A 105 -1.76 24.41 -13.88
CA ALA A 105 -2.23 23.03 -14.02
C ALA A 105 -2.05 22.45 -15.44
N ASP A 106 -2.21 23.28 -16.49
CA ASP A 106 -2.10 22.84 -17.89
C ASP A 106 -0.66 22.81 -18.45
N ALA A 107 0.31 23.40 -17.73
CA ALA A 107 1.71 23.51 -18.14
C ALA A 107 2.69 23.27 -16.97
N ARG A 108 2.30 22.33 -16.10
CA ARG A 108 2.99 22.04 -14.85
C ARG A 108 4.39 21.49 -15.10
N LYS A 109 5.40 22.00 -14.37
CA LYS A 109 6.83 21.67 -14.50
C LYS A 109 7.43 21.45 -13.11
N ASP A 110 6.91 20.45 -12.42
CA ASP A 110 7.28 20.16 -11.05
C ASP A 110 8.78 19.80 -10.94
N SER A 111 9.33 19.95 -9.74
CA SER A 111 10.66 19.43 -9.42
C SER A 111 10.56 18.52 -8.22
N LEU A 112 11.20 17.34 -8.32
CA LEU A 112 11.19 16.31 -7.29
C LEU A 112 12.64 15.98 -6.92
N ALA A 113 12.97 16.06 -5.64
CA ALA A 113 14.20 15.52 -5.10
C ALA A 113 13.86 14.42 -4.09
N PHE A 114 14.63 13.34 -4.03
CA PHE A 114 14.42 12.31 -3.02
C PHE A 114 15.72 11.57 -2.67
N ARG A 115 15.72 10.94 -1.50
CA ARG A 115 16.89 10.28 -0.90
C ARG A 115 16.64 8.78 -0.69
N TYR A 116 17.69 7.99 -0.84
CA TYR A 116 17.66 6.54 -0.61
C TYR A 116 19.04 6.01 -0.20
N MET A 117 19.06 4.87 0.50
CA MET A 117 20.27 4.10 0.72
C MET A 117 20.64 3.29 -0.50
N ARG A 118 21.93 3.35 -0.85
CA ARG A 118 22.52 2.49 -1.86
C ARG A 118 23.08 1.24 -1.19
N TYR A 119 22.81 0.10 -1.83
CA TYR A 119 23.37 -1.20 -1.49
C TYR A 119 24.32 -1.68 -2.58
N ASP A 120 25.27 -2.55 -2.27
CA ASP A 120 25.98 -3.32 -3.30
C ASP A 120 25.16 -4.54 -3.79
N THR A 121 25.75 -5.33 -4.67
CA THR A 121 25.13 -6.56 -5.21
C THR A 121 24.89 -7.63 -4.14
N GLU A 122 25.55 -7.53 -2.98
CA GLU A 122 25.38 -8.44 -1.84
C GLU A 122 24.38 -7.89 -0.80
N GLY A 123 23.78 -6.71 -1.06
CA GLY A 123 22.82 -6.07 -0.15
C GLY A 123 23.46 -5.31 1.01
N LYS A 124 24.78 -5.10 1.00
CA LYS A 124 25.48 -4.31 2.02
C LYS A 124 25.37 -2.83 1.74
N TYR A 125 25.34 -2.03 2.80
CA TYR A 125 25.35 -0.57 2.69
C TYR A 125 26.56 -0.03 1.92
N LYS A 126 26.33 0.96 1.05
CA LYS A 126 27.37 1.72 0.34
C LYS A 126 27.28 3.24 0.53
N GLY A 127 26.11 3.75 0.84
CA GLY A 127 25.94 5.19 1.01
C GLY A 127 24.50 5.65 0.99
N VAL A 128 24.31 6.96 1.06
CA VAL A 128 23.04 7.65 0.84
C VAL A 128 23.19 8.56 -0.36
N HIS A 129 22.30 8.41 -1.33
CA HIS A 129 22.27 9.24 -2.53
C HIS A 129 20.99 10.09 -2.56
N GLN A 130 21.07 11.22 -3.25
CA GLN A 130 19.93 12.05 -3.60
C GLN A 130 19.78 12.10 -5.12
N ILE A 131 18.58 11.79 -5.61
CA ILE A 131 18.19 12.03 -7.00
C ILE A 131 17.33 13.27 -7.06
N SER A 132 17.54 14.12 -8.08
CA SER A 132 16.70 15.28 -8.35
C SER A 132 16.28 15.31 -9.81
N TRP A 133 15.00 15.56 -10.04
CA TRP A 133 14.36 15.69 -11.35
C TRP A 133 13.73 17.07 -11.46
N TYR A 134 13.99 17.77 -12.56
CA TYR A 134 13.43 19.10 -12.81
C TYR A 134 13.42 19.43 -14.31
N VAL A 135 12.57 20.38 -14.70
CA VAL A 135 12.50 20.87 -16.09
C VAL A 135 13.07 22.28 -16.16
N GLU A 136 14.04 22.48 -17.05
CA GLU A 136 14.65 23.78 -17.35
C GLU A 136 14.79 23.93 -18.85
N ASP A 137 14.40 25.09 -19.40
CA ASP A 137 14.42 25.37 -20.84
C ASP A 137 13.72 24.31 -21.74
N GLY A 138 12.71 23.63 -21.18
CA GLY A 138 11.98 22.57 -21.89
C GLY A 138 12.73 21.24 -21.95
N ILE A 139 13.80 21.08 -21.19
CA ILE A 139 14.59 19.87 -21.04
C ILE A 139 14.34 19.29 -19.64
N LEU A 140 14.09 17.99 -19.56
CA LEU A 140 14.04 17.25 -18.30
C LEU A 140 15.46 16.82 -17.91
N TRP A 141 15.90 17.30 -16.75
CA TRP A 141 17.19 17.01 -16.17
C TRP A 141 17.08 16.03 -15.02
N ARG A 142 18.05 15.12 -14.94
CA ARG A 142 18.27 14.22 -13.81
C ARG A 142 19.63 14.51 -13.18
N VAL A 143 19.66 14.73 -11.87
CA VAL A 143 20.89 14.90 -11.09
C VAL A 143 20.97 13.80 -10.06
N CYS A 144 22.11 13.11 -9.98
CA CYS A 144 22.42 12.27 -8.83
C CYS A 144 23.56 12.88 -8.01
N LYS A 145 23.39 12.96 -6.69
CA LYS A 145 24.38 13.47 -5.75
C LYS A 145 24.60 12.49 -4.59
N PRO A 146 25.85 12.06 -4.31
CA PRO A 146 26.15 11.34 -3.07
C PRO A 146 26.06 12.30 -1.87
N LEU A 147 25.39 11.87 -0.79
CA LEU A 147 25.28 12.61 0.48
C LEU A 147 26.19 12.04 1.57
N ALA A 148 26.30 10.71 1.62
CA ALA A 148 27.20 9.99 2.50
C ALA A 148 27.70 8.74 1.76
N THR A 149 28.99 8.43 1.84
CA THR A 149 29.57 7.22 1.21
C THR A 149 30.40 6.45 2.23
N ASP A 150 30.51 5.13 2.08
CA ASP A 150 31.39 4.29 2.88
C ASP A 150 32.82 4.15 2.27
N GLY A 151 33.10 4.82 1.15
CA GLY A 151 34.38 4.74 0.43
C GLY A 151 34.38 5.43 -0.95
N THR A 152 35.24 4.95 -1.85
CA THR A 152 35.53 5.50 -3.20
C THR A 152 34.54 5.07 -4.28
N ASP A 153 33.29 4.77 -3.94
CA ASP A 153 32.30 4.20 -4.87
C ASP A 153 31.54 5.30 -5.63
N TYR A 154 32.27 6.07 -6.43
CA TYR A 154 31.74 7.15 -7.29
C TYR A 154 31.16 6.63 -8.63
N GLU A 155 31.16 5.32 -8.88
CA GLU A 155 30.74 4.75 -10.18
C GLU A 155 29.24 4.92 -10.45
N ALA A 156 28.39 4.89 -9.42
CA ALA A 156 26.94 4.99 -9.59
C ALA A 156 26.43 6.44 -9.65
N CYS A 157 27.06 7.37 -8.91
CA CYS A 157 26.72 8.78 -8.90
C CYS A 157 27.97 9.65 -8.81
N PRO A 158 28.21 10.55 -9.78
CA PRO A 158 29.41 11.36 -9.81
C PRO A 158 29.46 12.31 -8.60
N ALA A 159 30.66 12.50 -8.04
CA ALA A 159 30.89 13.38 -6.89
C ALA A 159 30.35 14.81 -7.11
N ASP A 160 30.52 15.31 -8.34
CA ASP A 160 30.21 16.69 -8.71
C ASP A 160 28.72 16.94 -9.00
N ALA A 161 27.86 15.91 -8.87
CA ALA A 161 26.41 16.00 -9.08
C ALA A 161 26.02 16.67 -10.42
N VAL A 162 26.71 16.29 -11.50
CA VAL A 162 26.51 16.87 -12.83
C VAL A 162 25.09 16.53 -13.35
N PRO A 163 24.30 17.53 -13.80
CA PRO A 163 23.02 17.29 -14.45
C PRO A 163 23.15 16.52 -15.76
N VAL A 164 22.29 15.52 -15.94
CA VAL A 164 22.19 14.73 -17.16
C VAL A 164 20.88 15.08 -17.86
N GLU A 165 20.98 15.48 -19.13
CA GLU A 165 19.83 15.67 -20.00
C GLU A 165 19.18 14.33 -20.30
N VAL A 166 17.88 14.20 -20.01
CA VAL A 166 17.14 12.95 -20.24
C VAL A 166 16.25 13.06 -21.48
N THR A 167 15.53 14.17 -21.62
CA THR A 167 14.74 14.44 -22.84
C THR A 167 14.44 15.92 -23.00
N ASP A 168 14.47 16.40 -24.24
CA ASP A 168 14.06 17.74 -24.65
C ASP A 168 12.58 17.79 -25.09
N GLY A 169 12.01 18.99 -25.21
CA GLY A 169 10.63 19.20 -25.69
C GLY A 169 9.56 18.87 -24.65
N VAL A 170 9.87 19.03 -23.36
CA VAL A 170 8.95 18.76 -22.24
C VAL A 170 7.93 19.89 -22.12
N GLU A 171 6.67 19.56 -22.37
CA GLU A 171 5.54 20.47 -22.25
C GLU A 171 5.00 20.50 -20.82
N SER A 172 4.89 19.31 -20.20
CA SER A 172 4.48 19.20 -18.80
C SER A 172 5.15 18.01 -18.12
N PHE A 173 5.56 18.21 -16.88
CA PHE A 173 6.04 17.20 -15.95
C PHE A 173 5.35 17.45 -14.61
N GLU A 174 4.43 16.57 -14.24
CA GLU A 174 3.62 16.66 -13.03
C GLU A 174 3.85 15.45 -12.14
N ILE A 175 4.05 15.69 -10.84
CA ILE A 175 4.17 14.67 -9.81
C ILE A 175 3.08 14.91 -8.76
N VAL A 176 2.13 13.99 -8.68
CA VAL A 176 1.03 14.06 -7.71
C VAL A 176 1.29 13.06 -6.58
N PRO A 177 1.57 13.50 -5.34
CA PRO A 177 1.66 12.59 -4.20
C PRO A 177 0.29 11.97 -3.93
N ALA A 178 0.26 10.69 -3.56
CA ALA A 178 -0.94 10.07 -3.05
C ALA A 178 -1.36 10.75 -1.75
N THR A 179 -2.66 11.02 -1.59
CA THR A 179 -3.19 11.48 -0.31
C THR A 179 -3.01 10.36 0.70
N PRO A 180 -2.31 10.60 1.82
CA PRO A 180 -2.13 9.57 2.85
C PRO A 180 -3.49 9.08 3.36
N GLY A 181 -3.65 7.76 3.49
CA GLY A 181 -4.80 7.18 4.20
C GLY A 181 -4.79 7.48 5.71
N VAL A 182 -3.66 7.98 6.22
CA VAL A 182 -3.42 8.36 7.61
C VAL A 182 -2.72 9.72 7.62
N LEU A 183 -3.38 10.73 8.20
CA LEU A 183 -2.83 12.05 8.46
C LEU A 183 -2.32 12.10 9.91
N ASP A 184 -1.16 12.70 10.15
CA ASP A 184 -0.63 12.98 11.48
C ASP A 184 -1.57 13.98 12.18
N GLY A 185 -2.00 13.66 13.40
CA GLY A 185 -3.07 14.38 14.09
C GLY A 185 -4.46 13.78 13.92
N ALA A 186 -4.62 12.71 13.12
CA ALA A 186 -5.74 11.81 13.30
C ALA A 186 -5.49 11.02 14.60
N GLU A 187 -6.14 11.40 15.70
CA GLU A 187 -6.08 10.74 17.02
C GLU A 187 -6.40 9.21 17.01
N ASN A 188 -6.63 8.58 15.86
CA ASN A 188 -7.27 7.27 15.71
C ASN A 188 -6.67 6.42 14.56
N THR A 189 -5.34 6.25 14.51
CA THR A 189 -4.74 5.17 13.71
C THR A 189 -5.02 3.80 14.33
N VAL A 190 -4.80 3.70 15.64
CA VAL A 190 -5.11 2.50 16.44
C VAL A 190 -6.47 2.68 17.09
N LEU A 191 -7.46 1.89 16.65
CA LEU A 191 -8.80 1.84 17.21
C LEU A 191 -8.87 0.94 18.44
N PHE A 192 -8.00 -0.07 18.51
CA PHE A 192 -7.88 -0.98 19.64
C PHE A 192 -6.46 -1.54 19.75
N PRO A 193 -5.90 -1.66 20.97
CA PRO A 193 -6.31 -0.96 22.19
C PRO A 193 -6.06 0.55 22.03
N PRO A 194 -6.87 1.42 22.65
CA PRO A 194 -6.71 2.86 22.51
C PRO A 194 -5.31 3.31 22.99
N GLY A 195 -4.71 4.27 22.29
CA GLY A 195 -3.46 4.90 22.72
C GLY A 195 -2.19 4.04 22.58
N SER A 196 -2.16 3.10 21.62
CA SER A 196 -1.00 2.23 21.31
C SER A 196 -0.60 1.22 22.41
N ALA A 197 -1.46 0.98 23.39
CA ALA A 197 -1.26 -0.08 24.36
C ALA A 197 -1.24 -1.46 23.67
N ASN A 198 -0.44 -2.39 24.17
CA ASN A 198 -0.45 -3.80 23.74
C ASN A 198 -1.28 -4.70 24.66
N GLU A 199 -1.80 -4.13 25.74
CA GLU A 199 -2.56 -4.87 26.76
C GLU A 199 -4.05 -4.76 26.50
N PHE A 200 -4.75 -5.88 26.70
CA PHE A 200 -6.20 -5.97 26.55
C PHE A 200 -6.75 -7.02 27.49
N ARG A 201 -8.09 -7.06 27.64
CA ARG A 201 -8.81 -8.16 28.27
C ARG A 201 -9.92 -8.65 27.37
N PHE A 202 -10.44 -9.84 27.67
CA PHE A 202 -11.67 -10.34 27.08
C PHE A 202 -12.80 -10.32 28.10
N VAL A 203 -14.04 -10.14 27.63
CA VAL A 203 -15.26 -10.23 28.42
C VAL A 203 -16.21 -11.20 27.74
N SER A 204 -16.64 -12.25 28.44
CA SER A 204 -17.56 -13.25 27.87
C SER A 204 -19.00 -12.73 27.81
N ARG A 205 -19.69 -13.01 26.70
CA ARG A 205 -21.15 -12.94 26.64
C ARG A 205 -21.76 -14.19 27.26
N TYR A 206 -22.91 -14.02 27.92
CA TYR A 206 -23.61 -15.11 28.56
C TYR A 206 -25.13 -14.88 28.55
N ASP A 207 -25.88 -15.83 28.01
CA ASP A 207 -27.34 -15.87 28.13
C ASP A 207 -27.84 -17.23 28.68
N GLY A 208 -26.92 -18.17 28.91
CA GLY A 208 -27.22 -19.49 29.45
C GLY A 208 -27.94 -20.46 28.49
N SER A 209 -28.26 -20.02 27.27
CA SER A 209 -28.98 -20.85 26.29
C SER A 209 -28.11 -21.17 25.08
N LYS A 210 -27.61 -20.13 24.39
CA LYS A 210 -26.75 -20.24 23.21
C LYS A 210 -25.33 -19.79 23.53
N TYR A 211 -25.18 -18.76 24.35
CA TYR A 211 -23.91 -18.15 24.68
C TYR A 211 -23.47 -18.54 26.09
N PHE A 212 -22.30 -19.17 26.18
CA PHE A 212 -21.73 -19.69 27.42
C PHE A 212 -20.43 -18.98 27.78
N ARG A 213 -20.19 -18.81 29.09
CA ARG A 213 -18.94 -18.21 29.58
C ARG A 213 -17.75 -19.13 29.30
N ALA A 214 -16.64 -18.55 28.88
CA ALA A 214 -15.34 -19.20 28.90
C ALA A 214 -14.52 -18.66 30.08
N THR A 215 -13.51 -19.40 30.51
CA THR A 215 -12.56 -18.94 31.52
C THR A 215 -11.49 -18.07 30.85
N ILE A 216 -11.32 -16.85 31.33
CA ILE A 216 -10.37 -15.86 30.79
C ILE A 216 -9.28 -15.62 31.85
N VAL A 217 -8.02 -15.77 31.45
CA VAL A 217 -6.86 -15.64 32.35
C VAL A 217 -5.76 -14.81 31.68
N PRO A 218 -5.25 -13.74 32.33
CA PRO A 218 -5.78 -13.13 33.55
C PRO A 218 -7.14 -12.44 33.29
N SER A 219 -8.02 -12.42 34.30
CA SER A 219 -9.36 -11.80 34.19
C SER A 219 -9.28 -10.29 33.92
N GLU A 220 -8.29 -9.62 34.49
CA GLU A 220 -8.05 -8.18 34.30
C GLU A 220 -7.42 -7.83 32.95
N GLY A 221 -6.96 -8.84 32.20
CA GLY A 221 -6.20 -8.66 30.98
C GLY A 221 -4.69 -8.49 31.17
N GLY A 222 -3.99 -8.40 30.05
CA GLY A 222 -2.54 -8.30 29.97
C GLY A 222 -2.08 -8.30 28.50
N GLU A 223 -0.78 -8.48 28.28
CA GLU A 223 -0.21 -8.61 26.93
C GLU A 223 -0.57 -9.94 26.26
N THR A 224 -0.77 -10.98 27.06
CA THR A 224 -1.26 -12.29 26.63
C THR A 224 -2.48 -12.65 27.45
N VAL A 225 -3.57 -13.01 26.76
CA VAL A 225 -4.83 -13.42 27.38
C VAL A 225 -5.19 -14.82 26.90
N THR A 226 -5.33 -15.74 27.84
CA THR A 226 -5.73 -17.13 27.61
C THR A 226 -7.23 -17.29 27.79
N VAL A 227 -7.90 -17.91 26.82
CA VAL A 227 -9.30 -18.32 26.91
C VAL A 227 -9.37 -19.85 26.89
N ARG A 228 -10.09 -20.44 27.84
CA ARG A 228 -10.22 -21.91 27.99
C ARG A 228 -11.57 -22.31 28.57
N GLY A 229 -11.85 -23.61 28.59
CA GLY A 229 -13.10 -24.16 29.14
C GLY A 229 -14.29 -23.82 28.25
N PHE A 230 -14.16 -24.15 26.96
CA PHE A 230 -15.20 -23.87 25.98
C PHE A 230 -16.37 -24.85 26.14
N VAL A 231 -17.56 -24.40 25.77
CA VAL A 231 -18.76 -25.24 25.76
C VAL A 231 -18.66 -26.25 24.61
N SER A 232 -19.00 -27.50 24.90
CA SER A 232 -19.02 -28.57 23.91
C SER A 232 -20.39 -28.65 23.24
N ASN A 233 -20.40 -28.75 21.91
CA ASN A 233 -21.53 -29.23 21.14
C ASN A 233 -21.44 -30.74 20.85
N TYR A 234 -20.42 -31.42 21.39
CA TYR A 234 -20.30 -32.88 21.36
C TYR A 234 -20.86 -33.46 22.65
N ASP A 235 -21.77 -34.42 22.52
CA ASP A 235 -22.27 -35.26 23.61
C ASP A 235 -21.29 -36.42 23.82
N PHE A 236 -20.62 -36.43 24.97
CA PHE A 236 -19.63 -37.46 25.29
C PHE A 236 -20.26 -38.81 25.65
N ASP A 237 -21.51 -38.82 26.11
CA ASP A 237 -22.21 -40.05 26.51
C ASP A 237 -22.81 -40.74 25.28
N GLN A 238 -23.33 -39.96 24.32
CA GLN A 238 -23.89 -40.47 23.06
C GLN A 238 -22.87 -40.58 21.92
N GLU A 239 -21.67 -40.01 22.09
CA GLU A 239 -20.63 -39.90 21.06
C GLU A 239 -21.09 -39.19 19.76
N GLU A 240 -21.99 -38.21 19.90
CA GLU A 240 -22.62 -37.52 18.77
C GLU A 240 -22.57 -35.98 18.90
N VAL A 241 -22.71 -35.30 17.76
CA VAL A 241 -22.82 -33.84 17.71
C VAL A 241 -24.25 -33.41 18.00
N THR A 242 -24.41 -32.58 19.03
CA THR A 242 -25.68 -31.98 19.44
C THR A 242 -26.15 -30.91 18.44
N VAL A 243 -27.48 -30.69 18.43
CA VAL A 243 -28.13 -29.67 17.58
C VAL A 243 -28.15 -28.26 18.19
N GLU A 244 -27.68 -28.10 19.43
CA GLU A 244 -27.91 -26.90 20.27
C GLU A 244 -27.06 -25.69 19.89
N LYS A 245 -26.10 -25.81 18.95
CA LYS A 245 -25.29 -24.71 18.38
C LYS A 245 -24.78 -23.70 19.42
N LYS A 246 -24.28 -24.21 20.53
CA LYS A 246 -23.70 -23.45 21.65
C LYS A 246 -22.40 -22.79 21.21
N VAL A 247 -22.14 -21.59 21.72
CA VAL A 247 -20.99 -20.76 21.36
C VAL A 247 -20.41 -20.10 22.61
N ASN A 248 -19.08 -19.99 22.66
CA ASN A 248 -18.41 -19.01 23.51
C ASN A 248 -18.10 -17.78 22.66
N GLU A 249 -18.77 -16.67 22.95
CA GLU A 249 -18.51 -15.36 22.33
C GLU A 249 -17.89 -14.45 23.39
N PHE A 250 -16.75 -13.86 23.08
CA PHE A 250 -16.03 -12.96 23.98
C PHE A 250 -15.53 -11.71 23.25
N PHE A 251 -15.59 -10.58 23.96
CA PHE A 251 -15.40 -9.25 23.41
C PHE A 251 -14.10 -8.64 23.90
N ALA A 252 -13.41 -7.94 23.01
CA ALA A 252 -12.17 -7.24 23.34
C ALA A 252 -12.48 -5.95 24.11
N ALA A 253 -11.80 -5.75 25.23
CA ALA A 253 -11.97 -4.62 26.13
C ALA A 253 -10.61 -4.09 26.62
N GLY A 254 -10.60 -2.85 27.10
CA GLY A 254 -9.44 -2.30 27.81
C GLY A 254 -9.11 -3.09 29.08
N LYS A 255 -7.81 -3.16 29.41
CA LYS A 255 -7.31 -3.78 30.65
C LYS A 255 -7.91 -3.11 31.90
N ASN A 256 -7.97 -3.83 33.02
CA ASN A 256 -8.40 -3.35 34.34
C ASN A 256 -9.81 -2.73 34.34
N GLY A 257 -10.83 -3.54 34.06
CA GLY A 257 -12.21 -3.05 34.01
C GLY A 257 -13.09 -3.62 35.13
N THR A 258 -14.23 -2.98 35.33
CA THR A 258 -15.24 -3.44 36.30
C THR A 258 -15.96 -4.70 35.82
N ASP A 259 -16.63 -5.38 36.75
CA ASP A 259 -17.62 -6.39 36.45
C ASP A 259 -18.91 -5.72 35.94
N ASP A 260 -19.25 -5.98 34.68
CA ASP A 260 -20.47 -5.50 34.01
C ASP A 260 -20.73 -6.41 32.79
N GLU A 261 -21.81 -6.14 32.06
CA GLU A 261 -22.10 -6.82 30.80
C GLU A 261 -21.16 -6.38 29.69
N TRP A 262 -20.91 -7.28 28.74
CA TRP A 262 -19.92 -7.11 27.68
C TRP A 262 -20.15 -5.82 26.85
N GLU A 263 -21.40 -5.40 26.70
CA GLU A 263 -21.89 -4.26 25.92
C GLU A 263 -21.36 -2.93 26.46
N ASN A 264 -21.22 -2.86 27.79
CA ASN A 264 -20.73 -1.70 28.52
C ASN A 264 -19.20 -1.69 28.62
N LEU A 265 -18.57 -2.86 28.50
CA LEU A 265 -17.14 -3.03 28.75
C LEU A 265 -16.28 -3.09 27.49
N CYS A 266 -16.85 -3.51 26.37
CA CYS A 266 -16.11 -3.64 25.12
C CYS A 266 -15.68 -2.27 24.59
N THR A 267 -14.50 -2.23 23.96
CA THR A 267 -14.05 -0.99 23.31
C THR A 267 -14.83 -0.79 22.03
N GLN A 268 -15.69 0.24 22.02
CA GLN A 268 -16.52 0.57 20.88
C GLN A 268 -15.70 1.22 19.77
N MET A 269 -15.89 0.74 18.55
CA MET A 269 -15.19 1.21 17.36
C MET A 269 -16.18 1.71 16.31
N THR A 270 -15.75 2.69 15.53
CA THR A 270 -16.51 3.23 14.40
C THR A 270 -15.67 3.21 13.13
N PHE A 271 -16.24 2.65 12.08
CA PHE A 271 -15.64 2.52 10.76
C PHE A 271 -16.34 3.45 9.77
N VAL A 272 -15.54 4.13 8.95
CA VAL A 272 -16.03 5.06 7.93
C VAL A 272 -15.88 4.45 6.52
N PRO A 273 -16.78 4.80 5.59
CA PRO A 273 -16.71 4.34 4.20
C PRO A 273 -15.36 4.63 3.54
N GLY A 274 -14.90 3.70 2.70
CA GLY A 274 -13.71 3.90 1.86
C GLY A 274 -12.37 3.96 2.61
N THR A 275 -12.36 3.67 3.91
CA THR A 275 -11.13 3.48 4.69
C THR A 275 -10.87 1.99 4.86
N ASN A 276 -9.62 1.57 4.67
CA ASN A 276 -9.20 0.21 4.96
C ASN A 276 -8.73 0.10 6.40
N TYR A 277 -9.12 -1.01 7.00
CA TYR A 277 -8.85 -1.35 8.38
C TYR A 277 -8.21 -2.73 8.44
N GLU A 278 -7.48 -2.95 9.51
CA GLU A 278 -6.78 -4.19 9.80
C GLU A 278 -7.18 -4.66 11.20
N ILE A 279 -7.52 -5.93 11.33
CA ILE A 279 -7.46 -6.66 12.60
C ILE A 279 -6.16 -7.47 12.57
N SER A 280 -5.32 -7.33 13.59
CA SER A 280 -4.12 -8.14 13.73
C SER A 280 -3.95 -8.71 15.12
N PHE A 281 -3.49 -9.95 15.21
CA PHE A 281 -3.18 -10.62 16.48
C PHE A 281 -2.27 -11.83 16.25
N LYS A 282 -1.57 -12.26 17.28
CA LYS A 282 -0.84 -13.54 17.31
C LYS A 282 -1.56 -14.54 18.20
N MET A 283 -1.35 -15.82 17.93
CA MET A 283 -1.78 -16.89 18.82
C MET A 283 -0.59 -17.73 19.25
N LEU A 284 -0.42 -17.86 20.56
CA LEU A 284 0.69 -18.61 21.13
C LEU A 284 0.25 -20.03 21.50
N ASN A 285 1.02 -21.00 21.05
CA ASN A 285 1.02 -22.37 21.54
C ASN A 285 1.89 -22.42 22.80
N LEU A 286 1.28 -22.27 23.98
CA LEU A 286 2.00 -22.31 25.25
C LEU A 286 2.19 -23.74 25.79
N SER A 287 1.61 -24.75 25.13
CA SER A 287 1.74 -26.16 25.51
C SER A 287 1.69 -27.05 24.27
N GLU A 288 2.74 -27.84 24.04
CA GLU A 288 2.78 -28.86 22.98
C GLU A 288 1.65 -29.91 23.07
N ARG A 289 0.94 -29.99 24.21
CA ARG A 289 -0.18 -30.91 24.44
C ARG A 289 -1.52 -30.20 24.52
N ASP A 290 -1.61 -28.95 24.09
CA ASP A 290 -2.88 -28.23 24.09
C ASP A 290 -3.86 -28.90 23.12
N ARG A 291 -5.03 -29.28 23.63
CA ARG A 291 -6.08 -29.94 22.85
C ARG A 291 -6.69 -29.03 21.79
N ALA A 292 -6.45 -27.72 21.85
CA ALA A 292 -6.79 -26.79 20.79
C ALA A 292 -6.10 -27.12 19.45
N GLN A 293 -4.93 -27.77 19.48
CA GLN A 293 -4.25 -28.25 18.26
C GLN A 293 -5.03 -29.37 17.54
N MET A 294 -6.02 -29.98 18.19
CA MET A 294 -6.90 -30.99 17.60
C MET A 294 -8.13 -30.37 16.94
N PHE A 295 -8.10 -29.07 16.66
CA PHE A 295 -9.12 -28.35 15.91
C PHE A 295 -9.38 -29.00 14.55
N VAL A 296 -10.65 -29.22 14.21
CA VAL A 296 -11.06 -29.83 12.93
C VAL A 296 -11.73 -28.79 12.03
N ALA A 297 -11.00 -28.33 11.02
CA ALA A 297 -11.53 -27.38 10.03
C ALA A 297 -12.80 -27.93 9.35
N GLY A 298 -13.81 -27.08 9.22
CA GLY A 298 -15.12 -27.45 8.66
C GLY A 298 -16.08 -28.13 9.63
N LYS A 299 -15.63 -28.52 10.83
CA LYS A 299 -16.50 -28.95 11.95
C LYS A 299 -16.49 -27.91 13.06
N ASP A 300 -15.31 -27.60 13.57
CA ASP A 300 -15.12 -26.59 14.58
C ASP A 300 -15.14 -25.18 13.98
N HIS A 301 -15.53 -24.20 14.78
CA HIS A 301 -15.62 -22.81 14.36
C HIS A 301 -14.82 -21.90 15.29
N LEU A 302 -13.87 -21.18 14.69
CA LEU A 302 -13.13 -20.08 15.30
C LEU A 302 -13.20 -18.89 14.36
N ALA A 303 -13.71 -17.77 14.85
CA ALA A 303 -13.82 -16.57 14.04
C ALA A 303 -13.69 -15.31 14.87
N VAL A 304 -13.25 -14.23 14.22
CA VAL A 304 -13.22 -12.88 14.78
C VAL A 304 -14.02 -11.95 13.88
N GLY A 305 -14.80 -11.05 14.48
CA GLY A 305 -15.60 -10.10 13.73
C GLY A 305 -16.15 -9.01 14.63
N PHE A 306 -17.15 -8.28 14.13
CA PHE A 306 -17.75 -7.18 14.87
C PHE A 306 -19.23 -7.46 15.15
N ARG A 307 -19.69 -7.04 16.33
CA ARG A 307 -21.11 -7.04 16.71
C ARG A 307 -21.56 -5.63 17.08
N ASN A 308 -22.82 -5.34 16.81
CA ASN A 308 -23.49 -4.18 17.38
C ASN A 308 -23.67 -4.38 18.90
N LEU A 309 -23.97 -3.32 19.64
CA LEU A 309 -24.17 -3.39 21.09
C LEU A 309 -25.36 -4.27 21.51
N ASP A 310 -26.31 -4.55 20.62
CA ASP A 310 -27.39 -5.52 20.86
C ASP A 310 -26.96 -6.99 20.59
N GLY A 311 -25.69 -7.21 20.25
CA GLY A 311 -25.12 -8.50 19.93
C GLY A 311 -25.47 -9.03 18.53
N SER A 312 -26.11 -8.21 17.68
CA SER A 312 -26.40 -8.58 16.29
C SER A 312 -25.16 -8.47 15.38
N SER A 313 -25.18 -9.20 14.26
CA SER A 313 -24.11 -9.18 13.27
C SER A 313 -24.03 -7.83 12.54
N THR A 314 -22.82 -7.43 12.17
CA THR A 314 -22.58 -6.24 11.35
C THR A 314 -22.46 -6.62 9.87
N PRO A 315 -22.46 -5.65 8.93
CA PRO A 315 -22.15 -5.92 7.52
C PRO A 315 -20.71 -6.41 7.29
N ILE A 316 -19.82 -6.24 8.27
CA ILE A 316 -18.45 -6.76 8.21
C ILE A 316 -18.53 -8.26 8.50
N ARG A 317 -18.10 -9.08 7.54
CA ARG A 317 -18.10 -10.54 7.71
C ARG A 317 -17.05 -10.94 8.73
N ASP A 318 -17.35 -12.00 9.47
CA ASP A 318 -16.39 -12.61 10.37
C ASP A 318 -15.24 -13.26 9.58
N PHE A 319 -14.05 -13.17 10.14
CA PHE A 319 -12.84 -13.78 9.63
C PHE A 319 -12.54 -15.06 10.39
N VAL A 320 -12.55 -16.18 9.68
CA VAL A 320 -12.20 -17.48 10.24
C VAL A 320 -10.68 -17.57 10.45
N PHE A 321 -10.26 -18.15 11.56
CA PHE A 321 -8.85 -18.45 11.83
C PHE A 321 -8.70 -19.83 12.48
N TYR A 322 -7.47 -20.35 12.53
CA TYR A 322 -7.17 -21.68 13.06
C TYR A 322 -6.12 -21.60 14.15
N PRO A 323 -6.11 -22.45 15.18
CA PRO A 323 -5.05 -22.41 16.19
C PRO A 323 -3.68 -22.77 15.56
N PRO A 324 -2.56 -22.32 16.15
CA PRO A 324 -1.24 -22.73 15.71
C PRO A 324 -1.09 -24.26 15.86
N MET A 325 -0.54 -24.92 14.83
CA MET A 325 -0.35 -26.39 14.80
C MET A 325 1.12 -26.78 15.05
N ALA A 326 2.00 -25.80 15.17
CA ALA A 326 3.43 -25.97 15.39
C ALA A 326 4.00 -24.73 16.12
N ASP A 327 5.14 -24.87 16.79
CA ASP A 327 5.70 -23.82 17.65
C ASP A 327 6.25 -22.62 16.86
N ASP A 328 6.71 -22.85 15.62
CA ASP A 328 7.11 -21.79 14.69
C ASP A 328 5.93 -20.90 14.26
N ALA A 329 4.69 -21.37 14.40
CA ALA A 329 3.50 -20.59 14.13
C ALA A 329 3.18 -19.54 15.23
N ASN A 330 3.88 -19.57 16.37
CA ASN A 330 3.67 -18.63 17.48
C ASN A 330 4.01 -17.19 17.11
N ASP A 331 4.98 -17.00 16.21
CA ASP A 331 5.44 -15.68 15.79
C ASP A 331 4.66 -15.11 14.59
N VAL A 332 3.77 -15.90 14.00
CA VAL A 332 2.99 -15.48 12.83
C VAL A 332 1.89 -14.51 13.25
N LEU A 333 2.06 -13.25 12.82
CA LEU A 333 1.01 -12.24 12.93
C LEU A 333 -0.12 -12.56 11.94
N ARG A 334 -1.33 -12.74 12.47
CA ARG A 334 -2.53 -12.92 11.66
C ARG A 334 -3.07 -11.55 11.34
N VAL A 335 -3.30 -11.30 10.07
CA VAL A 335 -3.69 -9.99 9.55
C VAL A 335 -4.95 -10.17 8.71
N MET A 336 -6.00 -9.44 9.03
CA MET A 336 -7.27 -9.46 8.34
C MET A 336 -7.63 -8.04 7.92
N ASN A 337 -7.58 -7.80 6.62
CA ASN A 337 -7.90 -6.50 6.04
C ASN A 337 -9.38 -6.44 5.64
N PHE A 338 -10.02 -5.31 5.94
CA PHE A 338 -11.41 -5.08 5.59
C PHE A 338 -11.70 -3.61 5.33
N SER A 339 -12.81 -3.36 4.65
CA SER A 339 -13.36 -2.02 4.46
C SER A 339 -14.87 -2.09 4.52
N VAL A 340 -15.49 -0.94 4.78
CA VAL A 340 -16.94 -0.81 4.88
C VAL A 340 -17.46 0.05 3.73
N ARG A 341 -18.59 -0.37 3.16
CA ARG A 341 -19.30 0.40 2.13
C ARG A 341 -20.02 1.60 2.73
N ASP A 342 -20.66 1.37 3.88
CA ASP A 342 -21.43 2.36 4.64
C ASP A 342 -20.82 2.49 6.04
N SER A 343 -21.09 3.61 6.73
CA SER A 343 -20.55 3.83 8.08
C SER A 343 -21.11 2.78 9.06
N VAL A 344 -20.22 2.12 9.79
CA VAL A 344 -20.55 1.15 10.84
C VAL A 344 -20.12 1.75 12.18
N LYS A 345 -21.06 2.00 13.09
CA LYS A 345 -20.82 2.78 14.31
C LYS A 345 -21.00 1.95 15.56
N ASN A 346 -20.21 2.24 16.59
CA ASN A 346 -20.32 1.69 17.94
C ASN A 346 -20.40 0.16 17.96
N VAL A 347 -19.45 -0.49 17.28
CA VAL A 347 -19.37 -1.95 17.24
C VAL A 347 -18.21 -2.45 18.08
N CYS A 348 -18.34 -3.66 18.59
CA CYS A 348 -17.34 -4.30 19.42
C CYS A 348 -16.72 -5.49 18.71
N LEU A 349 -15.39 -5.63 18.85
CA LEU A 349 -14.65 -6.78 18.33
C LEU A 349 -14.97 -8.01 19.17
N ALA A 350 -15.46 -9.05 18.52
CA ALA A 350 -15.90 -10.29 19.12
C ALA A 350 -15.15 -11.47 18.53
N PHE A 351 -14.80 -12.42 19.38
CA PHE A 351 -14.24 -13.71 19.02
C PHE A 351 -15.23 -14.81 19.37
N ASN A 352 -15.42 -15.74 18.45
CA ASN A 352 -16.38 -16.82 18.55
C ASN A 352 -15.71 -18.16 18.47
N VAL A 353 -16.07 -19.03 19.40
CA VAL A 353 -15.62 -20.42 19.47
C VAL A 353 -16.84 -21.32 19.58
N ALA A 354 -17.02 -22.20 18.60
CA ALA A 354 -17.96 -23.31 18.69
C ALA A 354 -17.20 -24.61 18.53
N ALA A 355 -17.08 -25.36 19.64
CA ALA A 355 -16.43 -26.66 19.66
C ALA A 355 -17.43 -27.76 19.35
N TYR A 356 -17.29 -28.38 18.19
CA TYR A 356 -18.04 -29.55 17.77
C TYR A 356 -17.20 -30.83 17.88
N SER A 357 -15.87 -30.69 17.92
CA SER A 357 -14.97 -31.76 18.30
C SER A 357 -14.85 -31.85 19.83
N PRO A 358 -14.71 -33.07 20.37
CA PRO A 358 -14.58 -33.29 21.82
C PRO A 358 -13.30 -32.70 22.42
N LEU A 359 -12.27 -32.49 21.61
CA LEU A 359 -10.96 -32.07 22.10
C LEU A 359 -10.81 -30.54 22.15
N LEU A 360 -11.38 -29.81 21.20
CA LEU A 360 -11.30 -28.34 21.20
C LEU A 360 -11.93 -27.72 22.46
N SER A 361 -13.03 -28.31 22.96
CA SER A 361 -13.71 -27.81 24.17
C SER A 361 -12.81 -27.79 25.41
N MET A 362 -11.83 -28.68 25.44
CA MET A 362 -10.85 -28.87 26.52
C MET A 362 -9.50 -28.18 26.25
N GLY A 363 -9.37 -27.46 25.13
CA GLY A 363 -8.16 -26.72 24.78
C GLY A 363 -8.09 -25.32 25.39
N SER A 364 -6.99 -24.62 25.10
CA SER A 364 -6.83 -23.20 25.41
C SER A 364 -6.35 -22.41 24.19
N LEU A 365 -6.78 -21.15 24.09
CA LEU A 365 -6.41 -20.22 23.04
C LEU A 365 -5.73 -19.01 23.70
N ASN A 366 -4.44 -18.80 23.38
CA ASN A 366 -3.65 -17.69 23.94
C ASN A 366 -3.50 -16.61 22.88
N PHE A 367 -4.08 -15.44 23.13
CA PHE A 367 -4.03 -14.30 22.22
C PHE A 367 -3.02 -13.27 22.71
N THR A 368 -2.22 -12.72 21.80
CA THR A 368 -1.33 -11.60 22.10
C THR A 368 -1.29 -10.61 20.95
N SER A 369 -0.84 -9.38 21.22
CA SER A 369 -0.67 -8.32 20.22
C SER A 369 -1.95 -8.02 19.42
N LEU A 370 -3.12 -8.12 20.08
CA LEU A 370 -4.41 -7.85 19.45
C LEU A 370 -4.53 -6.36 19.14
N LYS A 371 -4.69 -6.01 17.88
CA LYS A 371 -4.84 -4.64 17.39
C LYS A 371 -5.97 -4.54 16.37
N VAL A 372 -6.65 -3.40 16.39
CA VAL A 372 -7.51 -2.94 15.30
C VAL A 372 -7.03 -1.56 14.92
N GLN A 373 -6.69 -1.36 13.65
CA GLN A 373 -6.13 -0.11 13.19
C GLN A 373 -6.59 0.22 11.78
N LYS A 374 -6.46 1.50 11.40
CA LYS A 374 -6.52 1.89 10.00
C LYS A 374 -5.31 1.31 9.29
N SER A 375 -5.55 0.53 8.25
CA SER A 375 -4.49 0.00 7.41
C SER A 375 -4.01 1.09 6.45
N MET A 376 -2.70 1.18 6.25
CA MET A 376 -2.14 2.02 5.17
C MET A 376 -2.40 1.30 3.85
N ASP A 377 -3.51 1.65 3.21
CA ASP A 377 -3.99 0.95 2.03
C ASP A 377 -3.06 1.09 0.81
N ALA A 378 -3.05 0.07 -0.05
CA ALA A 378 -2.39 0.07 -1.36
C ALA A 378 -3.24 0.76 -2.44
N ASN A 379 -4.47 1.20 -2.11
CA ASN A 379 -5.30 2.03 -2.99
C ASN A 379 -4.94 3.50 -2.82
N TYR A 380 -4.23 4.04 -3.80
CA TYR A 380 -3.78 5.42 -3.78
C TYR A 380 -4.84 6.37 -4.35
N THR A 381 -5.26 7.36 -3.55
CA THR A 381 -6.04 8.50 -4.03
C THR A 381 -5.10 9.63 -4.44
N PHE A 382 -5.39 10.27 -5.58
CA PHE A 382 -4.54 11.33 -6.12
C PHE A 382 -5.40 12.55 -6.43
N ASP A 383 -5.04 13.67 -5.81
CA ASP A 383 -5.60 14.98 -6.08
C ASP A 383 -4.46 15.89 -6.57
N SER A 384 -4.62 16.46 -7.77
CA SER A 384 -3.60 17.31 -8.41
C SER A 384 -3.26 18.55 -7.60
N ASP A 385 -4.15 18.99 -6.73
CA ASP A 385 -3.96 20.18 -5.91
C ASP A 385 -3.45 19.84 -4.50
N TYR A 386 -3.44 18.56 -4.13
CA TYR A 386 -2.92 18.11 -2.84
C TYR A 386 -1.44 18.42 -2.67
N GLU A 387 -1.11 19.14 -1.61
CA GLU A 387 0.25 19.38 -1.14
C GLU A 387 0.37 18.89 0.30
N PRO A 388 1.16 17.83 0.56
CA PRO A 388 1.30 17.27 1.90
C PRO A 388 1.99 18.28 2.82
N GLN A 389 1.41 18.50 4.00
CA GLN A 389 2.07 19.23 5.09
C GLN A 389 3.34 18.48 5.52
N VAL A 390 4.33 19.22 6.03
CA VAL A 390 5.65 18.67 6.40
C VAL A 390 5.56 17.39 7.24
N VAL A 391 4.68 17.40 8.25
CA VAL A 391 4.44 16.26 9.16
C VAL A 391 3.79 15.05 8.48
N ASP A 392 2.97 15.28 7.45
CA ASP A 392 2.22 14.24 6.73
C ASP A 392 3.01 13.60 5.59
N LYS A 393 4.10 14.26 5.14
CA LYS A 393 4.91 13.78 4.01
C LYS A 393 5.42 12.35 4.23
N LYS A 394 5.73 11.96 5.47
CA LYS A 394 6.18 10.59 5.81
C LYS A 394 5.12 9.52 5.48
N ASN A 395 3.84 9.90 5.40
CA ASN A 395 2.71 8.99 5.17
C ASN A 395 2.35 8.88 3.67
N VAL A 396 3.03 9.58 2.76
CA VAL A 396 2.84 9.44 1.31
C VAL A 396 3.43 8.12 0.83
N LYS A 397 2.61 7.22 0.27
CA LYS A 397 3.02 5.86 -0.13
C LYS A 397 3.02 5.59 -1.64
N ALA A 398 2.62 6.56 -2.47
CA ALA A 398 2.80 6.51 -3.92
C ALA A 398 2.85 7.90 -4.53
N PHE A 399 3.32 7.96 -5.78
CA PHE A 399 3.22 9.12 -6.64
C PHE A 399 2.55 8.75 -7.96
N ARG A 400 1.77 9.67 -8.52
CA ARG A 400 1.33 9.61 -9.92
C ARG A 400 2.15 10.61 -10.71
N MET A 401 2.97 10.12 -11.62
CA MET A 401 3.72 10.92 -12.57
C MET A 401 2.91 11.08 -13.86
N LYS A 402 2.77 12.30 -14.35
CA LYS A 402 2.30 12.59 -15.71
C LYS A 402 3.37 13.36 -16.47
N LEU A 403 3.74 12.86 -17.64
CA LEU A 403 4.73 13.51 -18.50
C LEU A 403 4.15 13.67 -19.90
N LYS A 404 4.38 14.85 -20.49
CA LYS A 404 4.02 15.16 -21.88
C LYS A 404 5.23 15.76 -22.59
N VAL A 405 5.62 15.15 -23.69
CA VAL A 405 6.76 15.56 -24.53
C VAL A 405 6.27 15.81 -25.94
N LYS A 406 6.85 16.81 -26.59
CA LYS A 406 6.56 17.21 -27.96
C LYS A 406 7.77 16.95 -28.86
N LYS A 407 7.59 16.16 -29.92
CA LYS A 407 8.60 15.91 -30.97
C LYS A 407 8.01 16.18 -32.33
N ASN A 408 8.68 16.99 -33.16
CA ASN A 408 8.23 17.32 -34.52
C ASN A 408 6.75 17.78 -34.59
N ASN A 409 6.31 18.55 -33.60
CA ASN A 409 4.94 19.03 -33.44
C ASN A 409 3.87 17.96 -33.15
N GLU A 410 4.28 16.76 -32.77
CA GLU A 410 3.43 15.68 -32.27
C GLU A 410 3.71 15.41 -30.79
N PHE A 411 2.73 14.89 -30.07
CA PHE A 411 2.81 14.69 -28.62
C PHE A 411 2.87 13.22 -28.24
N GLY A 412 3.69 12.92 -27.24
CA GLY A 412 3.65 11.68 -26.46
C GLY A 412 3.29 12.02 -25.02
N SER A 413 2.54 11.14 -24.37
CA SER A 413 2.18 11.31 -22.97
C SER A 413 2.15 9.98 -22.23
N VAL A 414 2.63 9.98 -20.99
CA VAL A 414 2.56 8.82 -20.10
C VAL A 414 2.04 9.24 -18.73
N SER A 415 1.25 8.37 -18.10
CA SER A 415 0.79 8.51 -16.72
C SER A 415 1.09 7.22 -15.97
N LEU A 416 1.97 7.29 -14.97
CA LEU A 416 2.41 6.13 -14.19
C LEU A 416 2.12 6.33 -12.71
N VAL A 417 1.70 5.26 -12.03
CA VAL A 417 1.61 5.22 -10.57
C VAL A 417 2.82 4.44 -10.05
N ILE A 418 3.58 5.07 -9.16
CA ILE A 418 4.83 4.54 -8.61
C ILE A 418 4.68 4.39 -7.09
N PRO A 419 4.60 3.15 -6.57
CA PRO A 419 4.59 2.87 -5.13
C PRO A 419 5.92 3.24 -4.47
N VAL A 420 5.86 3.80 -3.26
CA VAL A 420 7.02 4.19 -2.45
C VAL A 420 6.84 3.80 -0.97
N PRO A 421 6.68 2.50 -0.67
CA PRO A 421 6.27 2.03 0.66
C PRO A 421 7.24 2.45 1.78
N SER A 422 8.52 2.57 1.45
CA SER A 422 9.61 2.87 2.38
C SER A 422 9.77 4.36 2.71
N ASN A 423 8.95 5.24 2.14
CA ASN A 423 8.92 6.64 2.58
C ASN A 423 8.41 6.76 4.02
N GLY A 424 9.03 7.61 4.84
CA GLY A 424 8.66 7.79 6.24
C GLY A 424 9.51 7.00 7.23
N VAL A 425 9.18 7.10 8.52
CA VAL A 425 9.81 6.26 9.56
C VAL A 425 9.31 4.83 9.33
N GLY A 426 10.22 3.85 9.23
CA GLY A 426 9.81 2.46 9.08
C GLY A 426 8.94 2.05 10.26
N ASN A 427 7.77 1.45 10.00
CA ASN A 427 7.05 0.75 11.05
C ASN A 427 7.88 -0.49 11.40
N HIS A 428 8.43 -0.52 12.60
CA HIS A 428 9.08 -1.69 13.17
C HIS A 428 8.07 -2.79 13.48
#